data_AF-A0A7J5B8E4-F1
#
_entry.id   AF-A0A7J5B8E4-F1
#
_cell.length_a   1.000
_cell.length_b   1.000
_cell.length_c   1.000
_cell.angle_alpha   90.00
_cell.angle_beta   90.00
_cell.angle_gamma   90.00
#
_symmetry.space_group_name_H-M   'P 1'
#
loop_
_entity.id
_entity.type
_entity.pdbx_description
1 polymer ?
#
loop_
_entity_poly.entity_id
_entity_poly.type
_entity_poly.pdbx_seq_one_letter_code
_entity_poly.pdbx_strand_id
1 'polypeptide(L)' 'MCRATKCRTCGKTTWAGCGQHVAMVKMSVPASDWCNGKHSQAQIDAAKTERGGFFSRLFGR' A
#
# COMPACT_ATOMS: atom_id res chain seq x y z
N MET A 1 -9.39 11.53 -9.12
CA MET A 1 -9.20 10.32 -9.96
C MET A 1 -8.75 9.17 -9.08
N CYS A 2 -9.45 8.03 -9.12
CA CYS A 2 -9.00 6.83 -8.38
C CYS A 2 -7.96 6.11 -9.22
N ARG A 3 -6.83 5.74 -8.63
CA ARG A 3 -5.78 4.98 -9.31
C ARG A 3 -5.40 3.72 -8.55
N ALA A 4 -4.98 2.70 -9.30
CA ALA A 4 -4.28 1.54 -8.75
C ALA A 4 -2.98 2.00 -8.11
N THR A 5 -2.75 1.60 -6.86
CA THR A 5 -1.45 1.76 -6.21
C THR A 5 -1.14 0.52 -5.39
N LYS A 6 0.14 0.31 -5.07
CA LYS A 6 0.53 -0.82 -4.23
C LYS A 6 0.41 -0.44 -2.76
N CYS A 7 -0.18 -1.34 -1.97
CA CYS A 7 -0.27 -1.17 -0.53
C CYS A 7 1.15 -1.14 0.04
N ARG A 8 1.43 -0.09 0.80
CA ARG A 8 2.75 0.08 1.41
C ARG A 8 3.05 -0.96 2.49
N THR A 9 2.03 -1.62 3.02
CA THR A 9 2.14 -2.60 4.10
C THR A 9 2.20 -4.03 3.59
N CYS A 10 1.32 -4.43 2.67
CA CYS A 10 1.24 -5.82 2.20
C CYS A 10 1.62 -6.03 0.72
N GLY A 11 1.96 -4.97 -0.02
CA GLY A 11 2.31 -5.06 -1.45
C GLY A 11 1.13 -5.38 -2.39
N LYS A 12 -0.06 -5.70 -1.88
CA LYS A 12 -1.27 -5.94 -2.70
C LYS A 12 -1.80 -4.68 -3.35
N THR A 13 -2.64 -4.81 -4.37
CA THR A 13 -3.24 -3.68 -5.08
C THR A 13 -4.28 -3.00 -4.18
N THR A 14 -4.10 -1.71 -3.95
CA THR A 14 -5.02 -0.82 -3.24
C THR A 14 -5.34 0.39 -4.12
N TRP A 15 -6.22 1.25 -3.65
CA TRP A 15 -6.73 2.37 -4.42
C TRP A 15 -6.48 3.69 -3.71
N ALA A 16 -5.93 4.66 -4.43
CA ALA A 16 -5.77 6.02 -3.92
C ALA A 16 -6.72 6.97 -4.67
N GLY A 17 -7.48 7.78 -3.93
CA GLY A 17 -8.42 8.76 -4.47
C GLY A 17 -9.76 8.79 -3.72
N CYS A 18 -10.73 9.53 -4.27
CA CYS A 18 -12.06 9.78 -3.70
C CYS A 18 -13.03 8.57 -3.67
N GLY A 19 -12.57 7.36 -4.01
CA GLY A 19 -13.34 6.11 -3.87
C GLY A 19 -14.49 5.89 -4.87
N GLN A 20 -15.07 6.94 -5.46
CA GLN A 20 -16.21 6.85 -6.38
C GLN A 20 -15.97 5.98 -7.61
N HIS A 21 -14.71 5.87 -8.08
CA HIS A 21 -14.37 5.08 -9.26
C HIS A 21 -13.73 3.72 -8.95
N VAL A 22 -13.58 3.36 -7.66
CA VAL A 22 -12.88 2.13 -7.26
C VAL A 22 -13.58 0.87 -7.75
N ALA A 23 -14.91 0.86 -7.82
CA ALA A 23 -15.68 -0.29 -8.28
C ALA A 23 -15.32 -0.67 -9.72
N MET A 24 -15.14 0.32 -10.61
CA MET A 24 -14.73 0.07 -11.99
C MET A 24 -13.32 -0.51 -12.10
N VAL A 25 -12.36 0.04 -11.35
CA VAL A 25 -10.96 -0.44 -11.42
C VAL A 25 -10.80 -1.81 -10.76
N LYS A 26 -11.62 -2.11 -9.75
CA LYS A 26 -11.69 -3.43 -9.12
C LYS A 26 -12.08 -4.53 -10.12
N MET A 27 -12.94 -4.25 -11.10
CA MET A 27 -13.33 -5.27 -12.09
C MET A 27 -12.15 -5.79 -12.92
N SER A 28 -11.10 -4.99 -13.08
CA SER A 28 -9.89 -5.37 -13.83
C SER A 28 -8.85 -6.12 -13.01
N VAL A 29 -9.04 -6.28 -11.70
CA VAL A 29 -8.04 -6.91 -10.80
C VAL A 29 -8.70 -8.06 -10.04
N PRO A 30 -8.11 -9.27 -10.04
CA PRO A 30 -8.61 -10.39 -9.25
C PRO A 30 -8.76 -10.03 -7.78
N ALA A 31 -9.84 -10.48 -7.13
CA ALA A 31 -10.10 -10.19 -5.72
C ALA A 31 -8.99 -10.69 -4.78
N SER A 32 -8.25 -11.74 -5.17
CA SER A 32 -7.09 -12.28 -4.46
C SER A 32 -5.95 -11.26 -4.29
N ASP A 33 -5.82 -10.34 -5.26
CA ASP A 33 -4.78 -9.32 -5.32
C ASP A 33 -5.16 -8.01 -4.64
N TRP A 34 -6.37 -7.92 -4.07
CA TRP A 34 -6.81 -6.72 -3.39
C TRP A 34 -6.23 -6.64 -1.98
N CYS A 35 -5.80 -5.44 -1.62
CA CYS A 35 -5.58 -5.08 -0.24
C CYS A 35 -6.94 -4.96 0.46
N ASN A 36 -7.11 -5.68 1.56
CA ASN A 36 -8.30 -5.62 2.41
C ASN A 36 -8.28 -4.41 3.37
N GLY A 37 -7.21 -3.61 3.37
CA GLY A 37 -7.02 -2.47 4.27
C GLY A 37 -6.84 -2.86 5.75
N LYS A 38 -6.80 -4.16 6.07
CA LYS A 38 -6.62 -4.68 7.42
C LYS A 38 -5.17 -5.12 7.59
N HIS A 39 -4.43 -4.36 8.37
CA HIS A 39 -3.04 -4.66 8.72
C HIS A 39 -2.89 -4.65 10.23
N SER A 40 -2.13 -5.61 10.77
CA SER A 40 -1.75 -5.56 12.18
C SER A 40 -0.73 -4.44 12.41
N GLN A 41 -0.65 -3.95 13.65
CA GLN A 41 0.32 -2.93 14.03
C GLN A 41 1.76 -3.40 13.70
N ALA A 42 2.08 -4.65 14.01
CA ALA A 42 3.35 -5.28 13.65
C ALA A 42 3.66 -5.23 12.14
N GLN A 43 2.68 -5.47 11.27
CA GLN A 43 2.87 -5.37 9.81
C GLN A 43 3.12 -3.92 9.37
N ILE A 44 2.43 -2.96 9.97
CA ILE A 44 2.61 -1.53 9.68
C ILE A 44 4.01 -1.08 10.11
N ASP A 45 4.48 -1.53 11.28
CA ASP A 45 5.78 -1.15 11.83
C ASP A 45 6.94 -1.80 11.08
N ALA A 46 6.79 -3.06 10.66
CA ALA A 46 7.73 -3.72 9.75
C ALA A 46 7.83 -2.95 8.43
N ALA A 47 6.69 -2.62 7.80
CA ALA A 47 6.67 -1.88 6.55
C ALA A 47 7.24 -0.45 6.63
N LYS A 48 7.26 0.16 7.81
CA LYS A 48 7.92 1.46 8.06
C LYS A 48 9.43 1.32 8.23
N THR A 49 9.87 0.29 8.94
CA THR A 49 11.30 -0.01 9.18
C THR A 49 12.06 -0.28 7.88
N GLU A 50 11.44 -1.00 6.94
CA GLU A 50 12.01 -1.35 5.63
C GLU A 50 12.28 -0.12 4.72
N ARG A 51 11.62 1.02 4.95
CA ARG A 51 11.73 2.22 4.08
C ARG A 51 12.89 3.15 4.44
N GLY A 52 13.85 2.65 5.20
CA GLY A 52 14.97 3.44 5.68
C GLY A 52 14.58 4.14 6.97
N GLY A 53 14.87 3.47 8.08
CA GLY A 53 14.92 4.11 9.39
C GLY A 53 15.83 5.33 9.35
N PHE A 54 15.73 6.16 10.39
CA PHE A 54 16.49 7.40 10.59
C PHE A 54 17.96 7.34 10.13
N PHE A 55 18.62 6.18 10.27
CA PHE A 55 20.00 5.92 9.86
C PHE A 55 20.27 5.88 8.35
N SER A 56 19.31 5.52 7.49
CA SER A 56 19.50 5.56 6.03
C SER A 56 19.63 6.98 5.48
N ARG A 57 19.19 7.99 6.25
CA ARG A 57 19.36 9.42 5.92
C ARG A 57 20.67 10.01 6.45
N LEU A 58 21.32 9.34 7.39
CA LEU A 58 22.56 9.84 8.02
C LEU A 58 23.83 9.32 7.31
N PHE A 59 23.75 8.19 6.60
CA PHE A 59 24.91 7.54 5.98
C PHE A 59 24.82 7.38 4.44
N GLY A 60 23.85 8.02 3.78
CA GLY A 60 23.62 7.89 2.33
C GLY A 60 23.94 9.16 1.55
N ARG A 61 25.22 9.47 1.36
CA ARG A 61 25.75 10.32 0.29
C ARG A 61 26.82 9.55 -0.47
#